data_AF-A0A7Y6IRW2-F1
#
_entry.id   AF-A0A7Y6IRW2-F1
#
_cell.length_a   1.000
_cell.length_b   1.000
_cell.length_c   1.000
_cell.angle_alpha   90.00
_cell.angle_beta   90.00
_cell.angle_gamma   90.00
#
_symmetry.space_group_name_H-M   'P 1'
#
loop_
_entity.id
_entity.type
_entity.pdbx_description
1 polymer ?
#
loop_
_entity_poly.entity_id
_entity_poly.type
_entity_poly.pdbx_seq_one_letter_code
_entity_poly.pdbx_strand_id
1 'polypeptide(L)'
;MPDAIDGWDPGTDLRAARRVRVDVARFVQETGLDLTDVAVTVSWTSSTTDMTEAAPSAIFTPNGMASIDTTLVGERLSGTLSLRTTISLAGTSVGREVGVARVPGSVLAEHHQRVLLESMSSMFPVHEIDFSHTRLSPTASWHLETSTDLTAPFYGTFRVLINKRDRELRTAVSRGAKDKRQQGLVDELQAGVATLLLELALHLRAELAEREEWPPDSVGDVLARTIAASPLHVVAPPSAVDLAEFRTQISGAVRNLGRGRIFQ
;
A
#
# COMPACT_ATOMS: atom_id res chain seq x y z
N MET A 1 12.37 -6.94 5.43
CA MET A 1 11.21 -6.32 6.10
C MET A 1 10.04 -7.29 6.03
N PRO A 2 8.99 -7.14 6.85
CA PRO A 2 7.75 -7.87 6.67
C PRO A 2 7.05 -7.45 5.36
N ASP A 3 6.12 -8.27 4.87
CA ASP A 3 5.35 -7.98 3.65
C ASP A 3 4.17 -7.01 3.92
N ALA A 4 3.82 -6.80 5.19
CA ALA A 4 2.85 -5.83 5.66
C ALA A 4 3.25 -5.26 7.03
N ILE A 5 2.81 -4.04 7.34
CA ILE A 5 2.93 -3.42 8.67
C ILE A 5 1.52 -3.23 9.23
N ASP A 6 1.13 -4.07 10.18
CA ASP A 6 -0.18 -3.95 10.82
C ASP A 6 -0.19 -2.82 11.85
N GLY A 7 -1.27 -2.03 11.84
CA GLY A 7 -1.49 -0.95 12.81
C GLY A 7 -0.58 0.26 12.61
N TRP A 8 0.00 0.45 11.42
CA TRP A 8 0.68 1.69 11.08
C TRP A 8 -0.33 2.83 10.93
N ASP A 9 -0.03 3.96 11.60
CA ASP A 9 -0.85 5.17 11.57
C ASP A 9 -0.36 6.09 10.44
N PRO A 10 -1.21 6.48 9.48
CA PRO A 10 -0.85 7.41 8.41
C PRO A 10 -0.17 8.68 8.94
N GLY A 11 0.90 9.10 8.27
CA GLY A 11 1.72 10.24 8.71
C GLY A 11 2.83 9.88 9.71
N THR A 12 2.83 8.68 10.29
CA THR A 12 3.92 8.24 11.18
C THR A 12 5.15 7.81 10.37
N ASP A 13 6.30 8.40 10.68
CA ASP A 13 7.57 8.04 10.07
C ASP A 13 7.91 6.55 10.26
N LEU A 14 8.42 5.92 9.21
CA LEU A 14 8.90 4.53 9.24
C LEU A 14 10.43 4.50 9.18
N ARG A 15 11.06 3.63 9.98
CA ARG A 15 12.49 3.39 9.89
C ARG A 15 12.79 2.15 9.08
N ALA A 16 13.52 2.30 7.97
CA ALA A 16 13.96 1.21 7.12
C ALA A 16 15.45 0.92 7.35
N ALA A 17 15.73 -0.28 7.85
CA ALA A 17 17.08 -0.80 7.99
C ALA A 17 17.32 -1.95 7.01
N ARG A 18 18.31 -1.81 6.14
CA ARG A 18 18.72 -2.83 5.16
C ARG A 18 20.16 -3.22 5.41
N ARG A 19 20.40 -4.53 5.53
CA ARG A 19 21.75 -5.11 5.57
C ARG A 19 21.96 -5.95 4.32
N VAL A 20 23.05 -5.70 3.62
CA VAL A 20 23.47 -6.44 2.43
C VAL A 20 24.79 -7.11 2.74
N ARG A 21 24.86 -8.41 2.42
CA ARG A 21 26.08 -9.21 2.55
C ARG A 21 26.42 -9.80 1.19
N VAL A 22 27.68 -9.65 0.80
CA VAL A 22 28.26 -10.27 -0.38
C VAL A 22 29.38 -11.22 0.05
N ASP A 23 29.54 -12.30 -0.69
CA ASP A 23 30.74 -13.12 -0.62
C ASP A 23 31.84 -12.40 -1.40
N VAL A 24 32.85 -11.89 -0.71
CA VAL A 24 33.89 -11.04 -1.30
C VAL A 24 34.67 -11.78 -2.38
N ALA A 25 35.06 -13.03 -2.11
CA ALA A 25 35.87 -13.81 -3.05
C ALA A 25 35.08 -14.12 -4.31
N ARG A 26 33.82 -14.54 -4.14
CA ARG A 26 32.92 -14.82 -5.26
C ARG A 26 32.57 -13.57 -6.05
N PHE A 27 32.32 -12.44 -5.37
CA PHE A 27 32.00 -11.17 -6.02
C PHE A 27 33.12 -10.72 -6.96
N VAL A 28 34.37 -10.74 -6.48
CA VAL A 28 35.54 -10.38 -7.30
C VAL A 28 35.68 -11.35 -8.48
N GLN A 29 35.52 -12.65 -8.23
CA GLN A 29 35.62 -13.68 -9.27
C GLN A 29 34.56 -13.53 -10.37
N GLU A 30 33.31 -13.24 -10.01
CA GLU A 30 32.18 -13.18 -10.95
C GLU A 30 32.05 -11.83 -11.66
N THR A 31 32.46 -10.74 -11.00
CA THR A 31 32.26 -9.38 -11.53
C THR A 31 33.53 -8.73 -12.04
N GLY A 32 34.71 -9.18 -11.60
CA GLY A 32 35.98 -8.49 -11.84
C GLY A 32 36.09 -7.12 -11.18
N LEU A 33 35.22 -6.81 -10.20
CA LEU A 33 35.17 -5.52 -9.49
C LEU A 33 35.64 -5.65 -8.05
N ASP A 34 36.28 -4.59 -7.55
CA ASP A 34 36.48 -4.41 -6.11
C ASP A 34 35.18 -3.93 -5.45
N LEU A 35 35.00 -4.29 -4.18
CA LEU A 35 33.88 -3.81 -3.37
C LEU A 35 33.94 -2.30 -3.10
N THR A 36 35.12 -1.68 -3.16
CA THR A 36 35.26 -0.22 -3.07
C THR A 36 34.68 0.52 -4.28
N ASP A 37 34.54 -0.17 -5.42
CA ASP A 37 34.03 0.42 -6.65
C ASP A 37 32.51 0.41 -6.73
N VAL A 38 31.82 -0.21 -5.77
CA VAL A 38 30.37 -0.40 -5.79
C VAL A 38 29.71 0.16 -4.54
N ALA A 39 28.48 0.61 -4.70
CA ALA A 39 27.66 1.11 -3.61
C ALA A 39 26.31 0.39 -3.58
N VAL A 40 25.74 0.33 -2.39
CA VAL A 40 24.37 -0.09 -2.16
C VAL A 40 23.49 1.14 -2.09
N THR A 41 22.37 1.13 -2.79
CA THR A 41 21.33 2.15 -2.68
C THR A 41 20.01 1.49 -2.34
N VAL A 42 19.22 2.14 -1.47
CA VAL A 42 17.83 1.78 -1.21
C VAL A 42 16.99 2.95 -1.64
N SER A 43 16.09 2.73 -2.60
CA SER A 43 15.06 3.68 -2.99
C SER A 43 13.68 3.13 -2.66
N TRP A 44 12.71 4.01 -2.52
CA TRP A 44 11.33 3.62 -2.30
C TRP A 44 10.38 4.51 -3.07
N THR A 45 9.24 3.93 -3.43
CA THR A 45 8.13 4.63 -4.06
C THR A 45 6.84 4.27 -3.33
N SER A 46 6.04 5.28 -3.00
CA SER A 46 4.70 5.13 -2.43
C SER A 46 3.67 5.10 -3.55
N SER A 47 2.72 4.15 -3.50
CA SER A 47 1.74 3.96 -4.57
C SER A 47 0.74 5.12 -4.72
N THR A 48 0.50 5.86 -3.64
CA THR A 48 -0.57 6.88 -3.62
C THR A 48 -0.05 8.28 -3.91
N THR A 49 1.22 8.54 -3.59
CA THR A 49 1.85 9.86 -3.77
C THR A 49 2.77 9.91 -5.00
N ASP A 50 3.08 8.76 -5.61
CA ASP A 50 4.12 8.56 -6.64
C ASP A 50 5.51 9.11 -6.25
N MET A 51 5.68 9.50 -4.98
CA MET A 51 6.92 10.08 -4.49
C MET A 51 7.98 8.98 -4.43
N THR A 52 9.07 9.23 -5.15
CA THR A 52 10.25 8.38 -5.15
C THR A 52 11.38 9.08 -4.42
N GLU A 53 11.89 8.43 -3.39
CA GLU A 53 13.02 8.90 -2.62
C GLU A 53 14.08 7.80 -2.50
N ALA A 54 15.28 8.19 -2.09
CA ALA A 54 16.37 7.26 -1.87
C ALA A 54 17.18 7.64 -0.65
N ALA A 55 17.64 6.63 0.06
CA ALA A 55 18.62 6.80 1.12
C ALA A 55 19.98 7.18 0.51
N PRO A 56 20.84 7.86 1.28
CA PRO A 56 22.26 7.96 0.97
C PRO A 56 22.85 6.57 0.68
N SER A 57 23.71 6.49 -0.32
CA SER A 57 24.34 5.22 -0.68
C SER A 57 25.31 4.76 0.41
N ALA A 58 25.41 3.44 0.60
CA ALA A 58 26.35 2.82 1.53
C ALA A 58 27.45 2.08 0.78
N ILE A 59 28.68 2.16 1.28
CA ILE A 59 29.82 1.44 0.75
C ILE A 59 29.98 0.12 1.51
N PHE A 60 30.49 -0.91 0.84
CA PHE A 60 30.82 -2.16 1.51
C PHE A 60 32.06 -2.02 2.38
N THR A 61 31.98 -2.58 3.58
CA THR A 61 33.15 -2.84 4.41
C THR A 61 34.00 -3.97 3.81
N PRO A 62 35.29 -4.10 4.19
CA PRO A 62 36.19 -5.12 3.63
C PRO A 62 35.72 -6.57 3.82
N ASN A 63 34.80 -6.82 4.76
CA ASN A 63 34.23 -8.15 4.99
C ASN A 63 32.96 -8.43 4.17
N GLY A 64 32.62 -7.56 3.21
CA GLY A 64 31.47 -7.73 2.33
C GLY A 64 30.14 -7.31 2.93
N MET A 65 30.12 -6.44 3.95
CA MET A 65 28.88 -5.94 4.55
C MET A 65 28.64 -4.46 4.24
N ALA A 66 27.40 -4.13 3.87
CA ALA A 66 26.89 -2.76 3.78
C ALA A 66 25.58 -2.66 4.57
N SER A 67 25.36 -1.52 5.23
CA SER A 67 24.13 -1.25 5.98
C SER A 67 23.61 0.13 5.64
N ILE A 68 22.31 0.21 5.41
CA ILE A 68 21.56 1.46 5.20
C ILE A 68 20.52 1.54 6.30
N ASP A 69 20.43 2.70 6.92
CA ASP A 69 19.43 3.04 7.92
C ASP A 69 18.87 4.40 7.57
N THR A 70 17.57 4.46 7.31
CA THR A 70 16.90 5.67 6.81
C THR A 70 15.51 5.80 7.39
N THR A 71 15.07 7.05 7.51
CA THR A 71 13.71 7.40 7.90
C THR A 71 12.90 7.71 6.64
N LEU A 72 11.80 7.01 6.48
CA LEU A 72 10.78 7.21 5.47
C LEU A 72 9.76 8.20 6.07
N VAL A 73 9.64 9.39 5.48
CA VAL A 73 8.78 10.46 6.00
C VAL A 73 7.31 10.08 5.85
N GLY A 74 6.60 9.90 6.96
CA GLY A 74 5.27 9.30 7.02
C GLY A 74 4.20 10.05 6.22
N GLU A 75 4.28 11.38 6.15
CA GLU A 75 3.39 12.24 5.35
C GLU A 75 3.44 11.92 3.84
N ARG A 76 4.49 11.24 3.39
CA ARG A 76 4.75 10.89 1.98
C ARG A 76 4.48 9.41 1.70
N LEU A 77 4.11 8.64 2.72
CA LEU A 77 3.84 7.21 2.65
C LEU A 77 2.34 6.97 2.70
N SER A 78 1.84 6.10 1.81
CA SER A 78 0.48 5.59 1.89
C SER A 78 0.37 4.34 1.01
N GLY A 79 -0.65 3.51 1.27
CA GLY A 79 -0.96 2.34 0.47
C GLY A 79 0.16 1.28 0.48
N THR A 80 0.82 1.09 -0.66
CA THR A 80 1.92 0.14 -0.82
C THR A 80 3.25 0.84 -0.99
N LEU A 81 4.21 0.49 -0.15
CA LEU A 81 5.60 0.93 -0.27
C LEU A 81 6.41 -0.07 -1.10
N SER A 82 6.90 0.36 -2.25
CA SER A 82 7.81 -0.42 -3.10
C SER A 82 9.26 -0.02 -2.80
N LEU A 83 9.99 -0.87 -2.09
CA LEU A 83 11.42 -0.70 -1.84
C LEU A 83 12.25 -1.42 -2.91
N ARG A 84 13.24 -0.72 -3.45
CA ARG A 84 14.24 -1.25 -4.37
C ARG A 84 15.62 -1.11 -3.75
N THR A 85 16.32 -2.22 -3.59
CA THR A 85 17.74 -2.24 -3.21
C THR A 85 18.57 -2.57 -4.44
N THR A 86 19.56 -1.75 -4.76
CA THR A 86 20.49 -2.00 -5.87
C THR A 86 21.93 -2.03 -5.37
N ILE A 87 22.74 -2.89 -5.98
CA ILE A 87 24.20 -2.81 -5.94
C ILE A 87 24.62 -2.27 -7.30
N SER A 88 25.23 -1.09 -7.33
CA SER A 88 25.64 -0.45 -8.57
C SER A 88 27.09 0.03 -8.51
N LEU A 89 27.67 0.18 -9.69
CA LEU A 89 28.99 0.74 -9.83
C LEU A 89 28.99 2.23 -9.43
N ALA A 90 29.80 2.61 -8.45
CA ALA A 90 29.84 3.98 -7.92
C ALA A 90 30.79 4.89 -8.69
N GLY A 91 31.87 4.34 -9.27
CA GLY A 91 32.91 5.11 -9.95
C GLY A 91 33.43 4.49 -11.24
N THR A 92 34.00 5.33 -12.10
CA THR A 92 34.76 4.92 -13.28
C THR A 92 36.18 4.55 -12.88
N SER A 93 36.67 3.38 -13.28
CA SER A 93 38.11 3.07 -13.22
C SER A 93 38.67 2.73 -14.60
N VAL A 94 39.84 3.28 -14.88
CA VAL A 94 40.55 3.13 -16.16
C VAL A 94 41.26 1.78 -16.15
N GLY A 95 41.16 1.02 -17.25
CA GLY A 95 41.90 -0.23 -17.43
C GLY A 95 41.16 -1.52 -17.04
N ARG A 96 39.84 -1.49 -16.83
CA ARG A 96 39.04 -2.71 -16.60
C ARG A 96 39.12 -3.68 -17.78
N GLU A 97 38.91 -4.97 -17.51
CA GLU A 97 38.87 -6.02 -18.52
C GLU A 97 37.59 -5.99 -19.37
N VAL A 98 37.61 -6.65 -20.53
CA VAL A 98 36.44 -6.76 -21.41
C VAL A 98 35.37 -7.60 -20.70
N GLY A 99 34.12 -7.11 -20.66
CA GLY A 99 33.00 -7.78 -19.98
C GLY A 99 32.75 -7.30 -18.54
N VAL A 100 33.65 -6.52 -17.95
CA VAL A 100 33.45 -5.89 -16.64
C VAL A 100 32.66 -4.60 -16.77
N ALA A 101 31.74 -4.31 -15.85
CA ALA A 101 30.95 -3.07 -15.84
C ALA A 101 31.85 -1.83 -15.76
N ARG A 102 31.56 -0.80 -16.57
CA ARG A 102 32.41 0.43 -16.68
C ARG A 102 31.68 1.73 -16.43
N VAL A 103 30.35 1.74 -16.59
CA VAL A 103 29.53 2.95 -16.54
C VAL A 103 28.99 3.11 -15.13
N PRO A 104 29.31 4.19 -14.40
CA PRO A 104 28.73 4.45 -13.08
C PRO A 104 27.20 4.38 -13.15
N GLY A 105 26.60 3.76 -12.13
CA GLY A 105 25.17 3.45 -12.11
C GLY A 105 24.79 2.12 -12.76
N SER A 106 25.72 1.41 -13.41
CA SER A 106 25.48 0.03 -13.88
C SER A 106 25.08 -0.85 -12.70
N VAL A 107 23.88 -1.43 -12.77
CA VAL A 107 23.31 -2.28 -11.72
C VAL A 107 23.84 -3.70 -11.88
N LEU A 108 24.48 -4.20 -10.83
CA LEU A 108 25.04 -5.56 -10.77
C LEU A 108 24.05 -6.55 -10.15
N ALA A 109 23.26 -6.07 -9.20
CA ALA A 109 22.22 -6.84 -8.55
C ALA A 109 21.10 -5.92 -8.08
N GLU A 110 19.88 -6.43 -8.09
CA GLU A 110 18.71 -5.73 -7.57
C GLU A 110 17.80 -6.65 -6.76
N HIS A 111 17.10 -6.06 -5.81
CA HIS A 111 16.09 -6.72 -5.01
C HIS A 111 14.90 -5.78 -4.82
N HIS A 112 13.72 -6.26 -5.18
CA HIS A 112 12.47 -5.56 -5.00
C HIS A 112 11.70 -6.15 -3.82
N GLN A 113 11.20 -5.28 -2.95
CA GLN A 113 10.31 -5.66 -1.86
C GLN A 113 9.10 -4.74 -1.88
N ARG A 114 7.91 -5.31 -1.73
CA ARG A 114 6.69 -4.56 -1.49
C ARG A 114 6.28 -4.72 -0.04
N VAL A 115 5.85 -3.63 0.57
CA VAL A 115 5.35 -3.61 1.95
C VAL A 115 3.99 -2.93 1.93
N LEU A 116 2.95 -3.63 2.34
CA LEU A 116 1.63 -3.04 2.52
C LEU A 116 1.62 -2.24 3.83
N LEU A 117 1.42 -0.92 3.74
CA LEU A 117 1.33 -0.03 4.90
C LEU A 117 -0.09 0.00 5.47
N GLU A 118 -1.08 -0.25 4.62
CA GLU A 118 -2.49 -0.19 4.95
C GLU A 118 -3.14 -1.55 4.60
N SER A 119 -3.22 -2.45 5.57
CA SER A 119 -4.13 -3.60 5.48
C SER A 119 -5.53 -3.15 5.93
N MET A 120 -6.63 -3.62 5.32
CA MET A 120 -7.96 -3.22 5.81
C MET A 120 -8.25 -3.58 7.27
N SER A 121 -7.49 -4.53 7.84
CA SER A 121 -7.47 -4.81 9.27
C SER A 121 -6.89 -3.69 10.14
N SER A 122 -6.16 -2.71 9.58
CA SER A 122 -5.74 -1.50 10.29
C SER A 122 -6.73 -0.34 10.16
N MET A 123 -7.49 -0.26 9.05
CA MET A 123 -8.41 0.86 8.80
C MET A 123 -9.82 0.70 9.40
N PHE A 124 -10.27 -0.54 9.66
CA PHE A 124 -11.60 -0.78 10.21
C PHE A 124 -11.59 -1.85 11.29
N PRO A 125 -12.30 -1.64 12.41
CA PRO A 125 -12.67 -2.73 13.30
C PRO A 125 -13.41 -3.83 12.53
N VAL A 126 -12.94 -5.07 12.65
CA VAL A 126 -13.57 -6.25 12.02
C VAL A 126 -14.25 -7.10 13.09
N HIS A 127 -15.52 -7.45 12.87
CA HIS A 127 -16.29 -8.32 13.75
C HIS A 127 -16.89 -9.52 13.00
N GLU A 128 -16.84 -10.69 13.62
CA GLU A 128 -17.49 -11.88 13.08
C GLU A 128 -18.88 -12.07 13.71
N ILE A 129 -19.92 -12.11 12.87
CA ILE A 129 -21.30 -12.38 13.31
C ILE A 129 -22.00 -13.37 12.36
N ASP A 130 -23.01 -14.09 12.83
CA ASP A 130 -23.83 -14.93 11.93
C ASP A 130 -25.01 -14.09 11.41
N PHE A 131 -25.02 -13.80 10.11
CA PHE A 131 -26.05 -12.95 9.50
C PHE A 131 -27.44 -13.59 9.53
N SER A 132 -27.55 -14.92 9.72
CA SER A 132 -28.85 -15.59 9.84
C SER A 132 -29.65 -15.22 11.09
N HIS A 133 -29.00 -14.55 12.05
CA HIS A 133 -29.64 -14.02 13.26
C HIS A 133 -29.79 -12.49 13.24
N THR A 134 -29.60 -11.84 12.08
CA THR A 134 -29.74 -10.39 11.92
C THR A 134 -30.70 -10.06 10.77
N ARG A 135 -30.81 -8.78 10.41
CA ARG A 135 -31.56 -8.32 9.23
C ARG A 135 -30.74 -8.40 7.93
N LEU A 136 -29.46 -8.77 8.03
CA LEU A 136 -28.56 -8.90 6.88
C LEU A 136 -28.84 -10.20 6.13
N SER A 137 -28.52 -10.23 4.84
CA SER A 137 -28.71 -11.45 4.05
C SER A 137 -27.78 -12.58 4.54
N PRO A 138 -28.29 -13.78 4.87
CA PRO A 138 -27.46 -14.90 5.30
C PRO A 138 -26.46 -15.38 4.24
N THR A 139 -26.67 -15.02 2.98
CA THR A 139 -25.80 -15.37 1.84
C THR A 139 -24.75 -14.31 1.52
N ALA A 140 -24.78 -13.16 2.19
CA ALA A 140 -23.73 -12.15 2.05
C ALA A 140 -22.50 -12.53 2.89
N SER A 141 -21.31 -12.34 2.35
CA SER A 141 -20.05 -12.65 3.05
C SER A 141 -19.64 -11.58 4.06
N TRP A 142 -20.02 -10.32 3.82
CA TRP A 142 -19.65 -9.19 4.65
C TRP A 142 -20.67 -8.04 4.57
N HIS A 143 -20.57 -7.10 5.49
CA HIS A 143 -21.33 -5.85 5.53
C HIS A 143 -20.46 -4.75 6.14
N LEU A 144 -20.54 -3.53 5.63
CA LEU A 144 -19.94 -2.36 6.26
C LEU A 144 -21.05 -1.59 6.98
N GLU A 145 -20.95 -1.50 8.30
CA GLU A 145 -21.75 -0.53 9.02
C GLU A 145 -21.14 0.86 8.86
N THR A 146 -22.00 1.84 8.59
CA THR A 146 -21.62 3.22 8.27
C THR A 146 -22.36 4.21 9.17
N SER A 147 -21.89 5.45 9.17
CA SER A 147 -22.55 6.58 9.82
C SER A 147 -22.66 7.75 8.85
N THR A 148 -23.71 8.55 9.00
CA THR A 148 -23.88 9.85 8.32
C THR A 148 -23.55 11.02 9.24
N ASP A 149 -23.22 10.77 10.51
CA ASP A 149 -22.70 11.81 11.41
C ASP A 149 -21.25 12.10 11.05
N LEU A 150 -21.05 13.16 10.27
CA LEU A 150 -19.75 13.59 9.76
C LEU A 150 -18.79 14.06 10.87
N THR A 151 -19.30 14.38 12.07
CA THR A 151 -18.47 14.83 13.19
C THR A 151 -18.05 13.70 14.12
N ALA A 152 -18.66 12.52 13.99
CA ALA A 152 -18.35 11.38 14.83
C ALA A 152 -16.96 10.80 14.52
N PRO A 153 -16.28 10.18 15.50
CA PRO A 153 -15.03 9.45 15.25
C PRO A 153 -15.24 8.32 14.24
N PHE A 154 -14.41 8.27 13.19
CA PHE A 154 -14.55 7.31 12.10
C PHE A 154 -14.38 5.85 12.59
N TYR A 155 -13.30 5.57 13.33
CA TYR A 155 -13.01 4.25 13.89
C TYR A 155 -14.05 3.77 14.92
N GLY A 156 -14.80 4.69 15.53
CA GLY A 156 -15.87 4.36 16.47
C GLY A 156 -17.21 4.05 15.81
N THR A 157 -17.37 4.40 14.53
CA THR A 157 -18.65 4.38 13.82
C THR A 157 -18.68 3.46 12.62
N PHE A 158 -17.55 3.28 11.94
CA PHE A 158 -17.42 2.34 10.82
C PHE A 158 -16.88 1.01 11.30
N ARG A 159 -17.51 -0.09 10.89
CA ARG A 159 -17.02 -1.45 11.18
C ARG A 159 -17.38 -2.42 10.08
N VAL A 160 -16.46 -3.32 9.79
CA VAL A 160 -16.68 -4.41 8.85
C VAL A 160 -17.18 -5.63 9.61
N LEU A 161 -18.35 -6.10 9.25
CA LEU A 161 -18.92 -7.34 9.76
C LEU A 161 -18.64 -8.46 8.76
N ILE A 162 -18.01 -9.54 9.20
CA ILE A 162 -17.79 -10.76 8.42
C ILE A 162 -18.81 -11.81 8.86
N ASN A 163 -19.49 -12.41 7.88
CA ASN A 163 -20.45 -13.46 8.14
C ASN A 163 -19.73 -14.76 8.53
N LYS A 164 -20.02 -15.30 9.72
CA LYS A 164 -19.44 -16.55 10.24
C LYS A 164 -19.64 -17.75 9.32
N ARG A 165 -20.65 -17.70 8.45
CA ARG A 165 -20.95 -18.77 7.49
C ARG A 165 -19.95 -18.81 6.33
N ASP A 166 -19.32 -17.68 6.00
CA ASP A 166 -18.21 -17.63 5.04
C ASP A 166 -16.89 -17.96 5.75
N ARG A 167 -16.66 -19.26 5.93
CA ARG A 167 -15.47 -19.77 6.62
C ARG A 167 -14.17 -19.40 5.91
N GLU A 168 -14.21 -19.25 4.59
CA GLU A 168 -13.02 -19.02 3.79
C GLU A 168 -12.55 -17.57 3.94
N LEU A 169 -13.46 -16.61 3.70
CA LEU A 169 -13.17 -15.19 3.92
C LEU A 169 -12.78 -14.92 5.37
N ARG A 170 -13.52 -15.49 6.33
CA ARG A 170 -13.21 -15.36 7.77
C ARG A 170 -11.79 -15.84 8.09
N THR A 171 -11.37 -16.97 7.53
CA THR A 171 -10.03 -17.51 7.77
C THR A 171 -8.96 -16.61 7.14
N ALA A 172 -9.20 -16.11 5.93
CA ALA A 172 -8.28 -15.21 5.24
C ALA A 172 -8.11 -13.88 5.98
N VAL A 173 -9.19 -13.31 6.53
CA VAL A 173 -9.15 -12.05 7.29
C VAL A 173 -8.52 -12.24 8.67
N SER A 174 -8.87 -13.30 9.41
CA SER A 174 -8.39 -13.50 10.80
C SER A 174 -6.96 -14.02 10.91
N ARG A 175 -6.48 -14.79 9.93
CA ARG A 175 -5.16 -15.46 9.99
C ARG A 175 -4.18 -14.95 8.94
N GLY A 176 -4.58 -13.96 8.16
CA GLY A 176 -3.90 -13.55 6.94
C GLY A 176 -4.12 -14.55 5.80
N ALA A 177 -4.13 -14.02 4.57
CA ALA A 177 -4.18 -14.84 3.37
C ALA A 177 -2.89 -15.64 3.21
N LYS A 178 -3.01 -16.95 2.99
CA LYS A 178 -1.86 -17.87 2.85
C LYS A 178 -1.62 -18.34 1.42
N ASP A 179 -2.59 -18.12 0.54
CA ASP A 179 -2.53 -18.48 -0.86
C ASP A 179 -3.20 -17.42 -1.74
N LYS A 180 -3.05 -17.56 -3.07
CA LYS A 180 -3.60 -16.61 -4.04
C LYS A 180 -5.13 -16.52 -4.02
N ARG A 181 -5.82 -17.60 -3.63
CA ARG A 181 -7.28 -17.63 -3.60
C ARG A 181 -7.78 -16.84 -2.40
N GLN A 182 -7.20 -17.07 -1.23
CA GLN A 182 -7.48 -16.30 -0.01
C GLN A 182 -7.10 -14.83 -0.18
N GLN A 183 -6.01 -14.55 -0.87
CA GLN A 183 -5.64 -13.16 -1.19
C GLN A 183 -6.69 -12.52 -2.08
N GLY A 184 -7.20 -13.22 -3.10
CA GLY A 184 -8.27 -12.72 -3.95
C GLY A 184 -9.56 -12.38 -3.18
N LEU A 185 -9.91 -13.17 -2.16
CA LEU A 185 -11.07 -12.88 -1.30
C LEU A 185 -10.87 -11.62 -0.45
N VAL A 186 -9.65 -11.44 0.09
CA VAL A 186 -9.30 -10.22 0.82
C VAL A 186 -9.32 -9.03 -0.14
N ASP A 187 -8.72 -9.13 -1.32
CA ASP A 187 -8.71 -8.06 -2.32
C ASP A 187 -10.14 -7.67 -2.74
N GLU A 188 -11.05 -8.64 -2.88
CA GLU A 188 -12.46 -8.41 -3.19
C GLU A 188 -13.18 -7.65 -2.06
N LEU A 189 -13.00 -8.09 -0.81
CA LEU A 189 -13.52 -7.37 0.36
C LEU A 189 -12.97 -5.93 0.41
N GLN A 190 -11.67 -5.75 0.15
CA GLN A 190 -11.01 -4.45 0.13
C GLN A 190 -11.57 -3.51 -0.93
N ALA A 191 -11.70 -4.01 -2.16
CA ALA A 191 -12.32 -3.26 -3.24
C ALA A 191 -13.78 -2.89 -2.91
N GLY A 192 -14.53 -3.82 -2.31
CA GLY A 192 -15.92 -3.61 -1.92
C GLY A 192 -16.10 -2.52 -0.86
N VAL A 193 -15.30 -2.56 0.22
CA VAL A 193 -15.37 -1.53 1.27
C VAL A 193 -14.93 -0.16 0.73
N ALA A 194 -13.83 -0.10 -0.02
CA ALA A 194 -13.36 1.14 -0.63
C ALA A 194 -14.41 1.74 -1.61
N THR A 195 -15.10 0.88 -2.37
CA THR A 195 -16.22 1.28 -3.23
C THR A 195 -17.34 1.92 -2.41
N LEU A 196 -17.78 1.28 -1.32
CA LEU A 196 -18.86 1.81 -0.49
C LEU A 196 -18.49 3.15 0.17
N LEU A 197 -17.24 3.31 0.61
CA LEU A 197 -16.78 4.58 1.19
C LEU A 197 -16.80 5.70 0.16
N LEU A 198 -16.30 5.43 -1.04
CA LEU A 198 -16.30 6.41 -2.12
C LEU A 198 -17.72 6.77 -2.55
N GLU A 199 -18.62 5.79 -2.64
CA GLU A 199 -20.04 6.01 -2.92
C GLU A 199 -20.71 6.84 -1.82
N LEU A 200 -20.44 6.53 -0.55
CA LEU A 200 -20.96 7.30 0.58
C LEU A 200 -20.43 8.74 0.56
N ALA A 201 -19.14 8.93 0.30
CA ALA A 201 -18.54 10.26 0.21
C ALA A 201 -19.18 11.06 -0.94
N LEU A 202 -19.36 10.44 -2.12
CA LEU A 202 -20.04 11.07 -3.24
C LEU A 202 -21.51 11.40 -2.95
N HIS A 203 -22.18 10.59 -2.14
CA HIS A 203 -23.55 10.84 -1.69
C HIS A 203 -23.62 12.04 -0.76
N LEU A 204 -22.69 12.14 0.19
CA LEU A 204 -22.61 13.21 1.20
C LEU A 204 -21.78 14.43 0.74
N ARG A 205 -21.40 14.50 -0.55
CA ARG A 205 -20.45 15.51 -1.07
C ARG A 205 -20.87 16.95 -0.81
N ALA A 206 -22.18 17.22 -0.80
CA ALA A 206 -22.71 18.55 -0.55
C ALA A 206 -22.48 18.95 0.91
N GLU A 207 -22.82 18.06 1.85
CA GLU A 207 -22.60 18.28 3.28
C GLU A 207 -21.10 18.34 3.62
N LEU A 208 -20.28 17.49 2.99
CA LEU A 208 -18.82 17.52 3.12
C LEU A 208 -18.22 18.87 2.71
N ALA A 209 -18.81 19.54 1.72
CA ALA A 209 -18.38 20.85 1.23
C ALA A 209 -18.91 22.04 2.05
N GLU A 210 -19.81 21.82 3.02
CA GLU A 210 -20.30 22.89 3.91
C GLU A 210 -19.22 23.37 4.90
N ARG A 211 -18.16 22.59 5.08
CA ARG A 211 -17.02 22.91 5.95
C ARG A 211 -15.72 22.82 5.18
N GLU A 212 -14.84 23.77 5.42
CA GLU A 212 -13.48 23.79 4.87
C GLU A 212 -12.59 22.73 5.54
N GLU A 213 -12.81 22.47 6.83
CA GLU A 213 -12.05 21.50 7.61
C GLU A 213 -12.97 20.70 8.55
N TRP A 214 -12.69 19.40 8.62
CA TRP A 214 -13.35 18.45 9.51
C TRP A 214 -12.42 18.08 10.66
N PRO A 215 -12.96 17.72 11.85
CA PRO A 215 -12.12 17.24 12.94
C PRO A 215 -11.25 16.06 12.47
N PRO A 216 -9.96 15.99 12.85
CA PRO A 216 -9.10 14.86 12.48
C PRO A 216 -9.73 13.52 12.88
N ASP A 217 -9.67 12.55 11.97
CA ASP A 217 -10.20 11.20 12.11
C ASP A 217 -11.72 11.11 12.34
N SER A 218 -12.44 12.20 12.03
CA SER A 218 -13.88 12.17 11.92
C SER A 218 -14.34 11.52 10.62
N VAL A 219 -15.61 11.13 10.57
CA VAL A 219 -16.23 10.62 9.34
C VAL A 219 -16.10 11.62 8.18
N GLY A 220 -16.33 12.91 8.43
CA GLY A 220 -16.21 13.96 7.43
C GLY A 220 -14.80 14.09 6.88
N ASP A 221 -13.79 14.05 7.74
CA ASP A 221 -12.38 14.13 7.37
C ASP A 221 -11.96 12.95 6.47
N VAL A 222 -12.30 11.71 6.86
CA VAL A 222 -11.97 10.51 6.06
C VAL A 222 -12.69 10.50 4.71
N LEU A 223 -13.99 10.84 4.68
CA LEU A 223 -14.74 10.86 3.42
C LEU A 223 -14.30 12.00 2.50
N ALA A 224 -13.98 13.18 3.03
CA ALA A 224 -13.45 14.30 2.25
C ALA A 224 -12.10 13.93 1.61
N ARG A 225 -11.17 13.32 2.36
CA ARG A 225 -9.91 12.80 1.81
C ARG A 225 -10.13 11.74 0.74
N THR A 226 -11.13 10.86 0.92
CA THR A 226 -11.47 9.82 -0.05
C THR A 226 -11.90 10.41 -1.40
N ILE A 227 -12.67 11.51 -1.40
CA ILE A 227 -13.04 12.22 -2.63
C ILE A 227 -11.82 12.93 -3.22
N ALA A 228 -11.05 13.65 -2.40
CA ALA A 228 -9.89 14.43 -2.87
C ALA A 228 -8.82 13.54 -3.53
N ALA A 229 -8.63 12.32 -3.03
CA ALA A 229 -7.70 11.35 -3.61
C ALA A 229 -8.25 10.66 -4.88
N SER A 230 -9.56 10.79 -5.16
CA SER A 230 -10.22 10.11 -6.26
C SER A 230 -10.22 10.98 -7.52
N PRO A 231 -9.77 10.48 -8.68
CA PRO A 231 -9.79 11.23 -9.94
C PRO A 231 -11.20 11.37 -10.54
N LEU A 232 -12.26 11.09 -9.77
CA LEU A 232 -13.63 11.10 -10.27
C LEU A 232 -14.18 12.51 -10.40
N HIS A 233 -14.82 12.77 -11.53
CA HIS A 233 -15.54 14.02 -11.81
C HIS A 233 -17.03 13.73 -11.95
N VAL A 234 -17.62 13.09 -10.94
CA VAL A 234 -19.05 12.77 -10.93
C VAL A 234 -19.79 13.83 -10.12
N VAL A 235 -20.63 14.61 -10.80
CA VAL A 235 -21.32 15.78 -10.23
C VAL A 235 -22.70 15.42 -9.64
N ALA A 236 -23.26 14.26 -9.97
CA ALA A 236 -24.60 13.83 -9.56
C ALA A 236 -24.71 12.31 -9.38
N PRO A 237 -25.67 11.79 -8.58
CA PRO A 237 -25.99 10.37 -8.56
C PRO A 237 -26.30 9.91 -9.99
N PRO A 238 -25.81 8.74 -10.44
CA PRO A 238 -26.01 8.29 -11.80
C PRO A 238 -27.50 8.08 -12.10
N SER A 239 -27.93 8.43 -13.31
CA SER A 239 -29.24 7.98 -13.81
C SER A 239 -29.22 6.46 -14.00
N ALA A 240 -30.40 5.86 -14.22
CA ALA A 240 -30.48 4.43 -14.54
C ALA A 240 -29.65 4.05 -15.79
N VAL A 241 -29.49 4.98 -16.74
CA VAL A 241 -28.73 4.78 -17.97
C VAL A 241 -27.22 4.86 -17.71
N ASP A 242 -26.81 5.74 -16.81
CA ASP A 242 -25.39 6.02 -16.52
C ASP A 242 -24.81 5.09 -15.45
N LEU A 243 -25.64 4.25 -14.81
CA LEU A 243 -25.23 3.41 -13.69
C LEU A 243 -24.05 2.48 -14.04
N ALA A 244 -24.04 1.89 -15.23
CA ALA A 244 -22.97 0.99 -15.66
C ALA A 244 -21.64 1.73 -15.86
N GLU A 245 -21.71 2.93 -16.45
CA GLU A 245 -20.53 3.79 -16.62
C GLU A 245 -20.01 4.27 -15.27
N PHE A 246 -20.90 4.73 -14.39
CA PHE A 246 -20.57 5.12 -13.03
C PHE A 246 -19.87 3.99 -12.25
N ARG A 247 -20.39 2.76 -12.32
CA ARG A 247 -19.76 1.59 -11.69
C ARG A 247 -18.36 1.32 -12.25
N THR A 248 -18.16 1.54 -13.54
CA THR A 248 -16.85 1.40 -14.19
C THR A 248 -15.87 2.46 -13.69
N GLN A 249 -16.31 3.71 -13.60
CA GLN A 249 -15.51 4.83 -13.09
C GLN A 249 -15.12 4.60 -11.62
N ILE A 250 -16.08 4.25 -10.76
CA ILE A 250 -15.84 3.92 -9.34
C ILE A 250 -14.84 2.77 -9.21
N SER A 251 -15.01 1.69 -9.97
CA SER A 251 -14.10 0.55 -9.95
C SER A 251 -12.68 0.94 -10.39
N GLY A 252 -12.54 1.85 -11.36
CA GLY A 252 -11.26 2.41 -11.77
C GLY A 252 -10.61 3.25 -10.68
N ALA A 253 -11.37 4.16 -10.06
CA ALA A 253 -10.89 5.03 -9.00
C ALA A 253 -10.41 4.24 -7.77
N VAL A 254 -11.19 3.25 -7.33
CA VAL A 254 -10.82 2.37 -6.20
C VAL A 254 -9.51 1.62 -6.48
N ARG A 255 -9.28 1.17 -7.72
CA ARG A 255 -8.01 0.55 -8.10
C ARG A 255 -6.84 1.53 -8.12
N ASN A 256 -7.06 2.76 -8.59
CA ASN A 256 -6.03 3.81 -8.59
C ASN A 256 -5.63 4.21 -7.16
N LEU A 257 -6.55 4.09 -6.19
CA LEU A 257 -6.26 4.22 -4.76
C LEU A 257 -5.50 3.00 -4.18
N GLY A 258 -5.05 2.06 -5.01
CA GLY A 258 -4.29 0.90 -4.59
C GLY A 258 -5.11 -0.17 -3.86
N ARG A 259 -6.45 -0.17 -4.03
CA ARG A 259 -7.34 -1.17 -3.41
C ARG A 259 -7.83 -2.20 -4.43
N GLY A 260 -7.79 -3.48 -4.06
CA GLY A 260 -8.24 -4.59 -4.90
C GLY A 260 -7.20 -5.11 -5.90
N ARG A 261 -7.67 -5.81 -6.95
CA ARG A 261 -6.81 -6.47 -7.96
C ARG A 261 -6.15 -5.46 -8.90
N ILE A 262 -4.83 -5.50 -8.99
CA ILE A 262 -4.00 -4.68 -9.89
C ILE A 262 -3.82 -5.42 -11.23
N PHE A 263 -3.88 -4.69 -12.36
CA PHE A 263 -3.51 -5.26 -13.66
C PHE A 263 -1.99 -5.45 -13.73
N GLN A 264 -1.57 -6.66 -14.11
CA GLN A 264 -0.17 -6.96 -14.39
C GLN A 264 0.18 -6.55 -15.82
#